data_AF-A0A2T5EJQ7-F1
#
_entry.id   AF-A0A2T5EJQ7-F1
#
_cell.length_a   1.000
_cell.length_b   1.000
_cell.length_c   1.000
_cell.angle_alpha   90.00
_cell.angle_beta   90.00
_cell.angle_gamma   90.00
#
_symmetry.space_group_name_H-M   'P 1'
#
loop_
_entity.id
_entity.type
_entity.pdbx_description
1 polymer ?
#
loop_
_entity_poly.entity_id
_entity_poly.type
_entity_poly.pdbx_seq_one_letter_code
_entity_poly.pdbx_strand_id
1 'polypeptide(L)'
;MCNKTIELNAANQKLTELINKLQDLKSEYRKDVEHSANYYGNDDRIDEFRDNIAMETLARIEIVKEQITSQIKLLRELADNY
;
A
#
# COMPACT_ATOMS: atom_id res chain seq x y z
N MET A 1 -29.01 12.93 -10.40
CA MET A 1 -28.52 12.89 -9.01
C MET A 1 -28.14 11.48 -8.53
N CYS A 2 -28.78 10.40 -9.01
CA CYS A 2 -28.47 9.04 -8.55
C CYS A 2 -27.04 8.54 -8.89
N ASN A 3 -26.52 8.86 -10.09
CA ASN A 3 -25.23 8.32 -10.56
C ASN A 3 -24.01 8.89 -9.82
N LYS A 4 -24.01 10.19 -9.52
CA LYS A 4 -22.90 10.85 -8.79
C LYS A 4 -22.72 10.32 -7.37
N THR A 5 -23.82 10.02 -6.66
CA THR A 5 -23.75 9.48 -5.29
C THR A 5 -23.16 8.07 -5.31
N ILE A 6 -23.49 7.28 -6.34
CA ILE A 6 -22.93 5.94 -6.56
C ILE A 6 -21.41 6.05 -6.84
N GLU A 7 -20.99 6.97 -7.71
CA GLU A 7 -19.57 7.21 -8.02
C GLU A 7 -18.77 7.66 -6.80
N LEU A 8 -19.30 8.58 -5.99
CA LEU A 8 -18.66 9.05 -4.77
C LEU A 8 -18.52 7.91 -3.73
N ASN A 9 -19.56 7.09 -3.57
CA ASN A 9 -19.54 5.95 -2.66
C ASN A 9 -18.54 4.88 -3.11
N ALA A 10 -18.50 4.56 -4.41
CA ALA A 10 -17.53 3.63 -4.98
C ALA A 10 -16.08 4.14 -4.81
N ALA A 11 -15.86 5.44 -5.03
CA ALA A 11 -14.55 6.06 -4.83
C ALA A 11 -14.10 6.02 -3.35
N ASN A 12 -15.01 6.24 -2.40
CA ASN A 12 -14.74 6.13 -0.96
C ASN A 12 -14.47 4.68 -0.52
N GLN A 13 -15.23 3.71 -1.05
CA GLN A 13 -14.96 2.30 -0.83
C GLN A 13 -13.57 1.93 -1.34
N LYS A 14 -13.20 2.39 -2.55
CA LYS A 14 -11.89 2.12 -3.11
C LYS A 14 -10.75 2.71 -2.27
N LEU A 15 -10.93 3.92 -1.75
CA LEU A 15 -9.96 4.53 -0.83
C LEU A 15 -9.79 3.70 0.44
N THR A 16 -10.88 3.18 1.00
CA THR A 16 -10.86 2.33 2.20
C THR A 16 -10.09 1.03 1.94
N GLU A 17 -10.33 0.37 0.80
CA GLU A 17 -9.57 -0.82 0.39
C GLU A 17 -8.07 -0.55 0.28
N LEU A 18 -7.68 0.59 -0.32
CA LEU A 18 -6.28 0.96 -0.47
C LEU A 18 -5.61 1.26 0.87
N ILE A 19 -6.32 1.88 1.81
CA ILE A 19 -5.82 2.12 3.17
C ILE A 19 -5.60 0.81 3.92
N ASN A 20 -6.54 -0.13 3.85
CA ASN A 20 -6.40 -1.45 4.48
C ASN A 20 -5.20 -2.21 3.87
N LYS A 21 -5.10 -2.21 2.53
CA LYS A 21 -3.96 -2.82 1.82
C LYS A 21 -2.62 -2.19 2.25
N LEU A 22 -2.58 -0.88 2.45
CA LEU A 22 -1.37 -0.20 2.94
C LEU A 22 -1.01 -0.63 4.36
N GLN A 23 -1.99 -0.84 5.24
CA GLN A 23 -1.76 -1.33 6.60
C GLN A 23 -1.20 -2.76 6.60
N ASP A 24 -1.77 -3.64 5.76
CA ASP A 24 -1.30 -5.02 5.62
C ASP A 24 0.14 -5.07 5.11
N LEU A 25 0.46 -4.30 4.05
CA LEU A 25 1.82 -4.22 3.50
C LEU A 25 2.83 -3.66 4.50
N LYS A 26 2.45 -2.69 5.33
CA LYS A 26 3.33 -2.18 6.39
C LYS A 26 3.63 -3.25 7.45
N SER A 27 2.64 -4.09 7.75
CA SER A 27 2.81 -5.22 8.68
C SER A 27 3.72 -6.30 8.06
N GLU A 28 3.54 -6.61 6.78
CA GLU A 28 4.40 -7.51 5.99
C GLU A 28 5.84 -7.00 5.99
N TYR A 29 6.06 -5.75 5.60
CA TYR A 29 7.39 -5.14 5.57
C TYR A 29 8.08 -5.17 6.93
N ARG A 30 7.35 -4.89 8.03
CA ARG A 30 7.90 -4.98 9.38
C ARG A 30 8.36 -6.41 9.69
N LYS A 31 7.59 -7.42 9.29
CA LYS A 31 7.98 -8.84 9.48
C LYS A 31 9.18 -9.20 8.60
N ASP A 32 9.26 -8.71 7.37
CA ASP A 32 10.39 -8.97 6.48
C ASP A 32 11.68 -8.36 7.04
N VAL A 33 11.60 -7.14 7.58
CA VAL A 33 12.74 -6.46 8.24
C VAL A 33 13.10 -7.13 9.56
N GLU A 34 12.14 -7.48 10.41
CA GLU A 34 12.39 -8.24 11.65
C GLU A 34 12.98 -9.62 11.34
N HIS A 35 12.49 -10.28 10.29
CA HIS A 35 13.07 -11.53 9.82
C HIS A 35 14.51 -11.28 9.43
N SER A 36 14.79 -10.27 8.57
CA SER A 36 16.14 -9.83 8.12
C SER A 36 17.11 -9.57 9.30
N ALA A 37 16.65 -8.88 10.35
CA ALA A 37 17.49 -8.54 11.50
C ALA A 37 17.83 -9.73 12.43
N ASN A 38 17.03 -10.80 12.43
CA ASN A 38 17.16 -11.90 13.40
C ASN A 38 17.93 -13.14 12.89
N TYR A 39 18.50 -13.09 11.69
CA TYR A 39 19.38 -14.16 11.21
C TYR A 39 20.81 -13.88 11.62
N TYR A 40 21.40 -14.85 12.31
CA TYR A 40 22.78 -14.81 12.79
C TYR A 40 23.69 -15.77 11.99
N GLY A 41 23.25 -16.21 10.81
CA GLY A 41 24.07 -17.03 9.91
C GLY A 41 24.96 -16.16 9.02
N ASN A 42 26.00 -16.76 8.44
CA ASN A 42 26.93 -16.11 7.51
C ASN A 42 26.74 -16.63 6.07
N ASP A 43 25.49 -16.75 5.59
CA ASP A 43 25.23 -17.06 4.18
C ASP A 43 24.73 -15.80 3.47
N ASP A 44 25.65 -15.12 2.79
CA ASP A 44 25.39 -13.88 2.06
C ASP A 44 24.22 -14.00 1.06
N ARG A 45 23.96 -15.20 0.52
CA ARG A 45 22.83 -15.43 -0.40
C ARG A 45 21.49 -15.36 0.32
N ILE A 46 21.45 -15.77 1.60
CA ILE A 46 20.25 -15.72 2.43
C ILE A 46 19.98 -14.28 2.86
N ASP A 47 21.02 -13.50 3.15
CA ASP A 47 20.89 -12.07 3.45
C ASP A 47 20.42 -11.27 2.24
N GLU A 48 21.04 -11.47 1.07
CA GLU A 48 20.62 -10.81 -0.17
C GLU A 48 19.16 -11.15 -0.54
N PHE A 49 18.76 -12.43 -0.42
CA PHE A 49 17.37 -12.83 -0.68
C PHE A 49 16.38 -12.12 0.26
N ARG A 50 16.72 -11.94 1.53
CA ARG A 50 15.86 -11.32 2.53
C ARG A 50 15.76 -9.80 2.35
N ASP A 51 16.86 -9.15 2.01
CA ASP A 51 16.86 -7.74 1.67
C ASP A 51 16.05 -7.47 0.39
N ASN A 52 16.14 -8.36 -0.61
CA ASN A 52 15.31 -8.28 -1.80
C ASN A 52 13.82 -8.37 -1.49
N ILE A 53 13.39 -9.29 -0.62
CA ILE A 53 11.98 -9.38 -0.18
C ILE A 53 11.53 -8.07 0.49
N ALA A 54 12.33 -7.54 1.43
CA ALA A 54 11.99 -6.29 2.10
C ALA A 54 11.86 -5.13 1.10
N MET A 55 12.77 -5.05 0.13
CA MET A 55 12.72 -4.04 -0.94
C MET A 55 11.49 -4.20 -1.86
N GLU A 56 11.11 -5.42 -2.20
CA GLU A 56 9.88 -5.69 -2.97
C GLU A 56 8.63 -5.23 -2.21
N THR A 57 8.53 -5.55 -0.92
CA THR A 57 7.41 -5.10 -0.09
C THR A 57 7.39 -3.57 0.03
N LEU A 58 8.55 -2.92 0.17
CA LEU A 58 8.66 -1.46 0.17
C LEU A 58 8.19 -0.84 -1.16
N ALA A 59 8.57 -1.41 -2.30
CA ALA A 59 8.11 -0.95 -3.62
C ALA A 59 6.58 -1.04 -3.75
N ARG A 60 5.97 -2.14 -3.26
CA ARG A 60 4.51 -2.30 -3.23
C ARG A 60 3.83 -1.24 -2.35
N ILE A 61 4.44 -0.86 -1.23
CA ILE A 61 3.94 0.22 -0.35
C ILE A 61 3.90 1.55 -1.12
N GLU A 62 4.97 1.91 -1.83
CA GLU A 62 5.03 3.17 -2.57
C GLU A 62 3.96 3.22 -3.69
N ILE A 63 3.78 2.13 -4.44
CA ILE A 63 2.71 2.04 -5.46
C ILE A 63 1.33 2.27 -4.83
N VAL A 64 1.05 1.68 -3.66
CA VAL A 64 -0.25 1.87 -3.00
C VAL A 64 -0.44 3.31 -2.51
N LYS A 65 0.62 3.99 -2.03
CA LYS A 65 0.55 5.41 -1.66
C LYS A 65 0.22 6.30 -2.86
N GLU A 66 0.78 6.01 -4.03
CA GLU A 66 0.46 6.74 -5.27
C GLU A 66 -1.00 6.53 -5.68
N GLN A 67 -1.49 5.29 -5.57
CA GLN A 67 -2.90 4.96 -5.82
C GLN A 67 -3.83 5.70 -4.86
N ILE A 68 -3.50 5.76 -3.56
CA ILE A 68 -4.26 6.54 -2.56
C ILE A 68 -4.29 8.02 -2.93
N THR A 69 -3.13 8.58 -3.30
CA THR A 69 -3.03 10.00 -3.70
C THR A 69 -3.91 10.30 -4.91
N SER A 70 -3.90 9.42 -5.90
CA SER A 70 -4.75 9.53 -7.10
C SER A 70 -6.24 9.40 -6.75
N GLN A 71 -6.59 8.48 -5.87
CA GLN A 71 -7.96 8.29 -5.40
C GLN A 71 -8.49 9.50 -4.60
N ILE A 72 -7.65 10.13 -3.80
CA ILE A 72 -7.99 11.37 -3.07
C ILE A 72 -8.25 12.52 -4.06
N LYS A 73 -7.44 12.64 -5.13
CA LYS A 73 -7.68 13.64 -6.19
C LYS A 73 -9.04 13.41 -6.86
N LEU A 74 -9.34 12.18 -7.25
CA LEU A 74 -10.63 11.82 -7.84
C LEU A 74 -11.80 12.17 -6.90
N LEU A 75 -11.69 11.88 -5.60
CA LEU A 75 -12.72 12.24 -4.62
C LEU A 75 -12.94 13.75 -4.52
N ARG A 76 -11.87 14.55 -4.55
CA ARG A 76 -11.97 16.01 -4.56
C ARG A 76 -12.66 16.51 -5.82
N GLU A 77 -12.26 16.02 -6.98
CA GLU A 77 -12.89 16.38 -8.26
C GLU A 77 -14.38 16.02 -8.29
N LEU A 78 -14.75 14.84 -7.77
CA LEU A 78 -16.15 14.43 -7.68
C LEU A 78 -16.93 15.32 -6.70
N ALA A 79 -16.33 15.70 -5.58
CA ALA A 79 -16.96 16.55 -4.55
C ALA A 79 -17.06 18.03 -4.97
N ASP A 80 -16.07 18.58 -5.69
CA ASP A 80 -16.11 19.96 -6.18
C ASP A 80 -17.14 20.14 -7.32
N ASN A 81 -17.50 19.04 -7.98
CA ASN A 81 -18.57 18.98 -8.98
C ASN A 81 -19.96 18.71 -8.36
N TYR A 82 -20.11 18.70 -7.03
CA TYR A 82 -21.38 18.59 -6.30
C TYR A 82 -21.93 19.96 -5.91
#